data_AF-A0A3D1VJR8-F1
#
_entry.id   AF-A0A3D1VJR8-F1
#
_cell.length_a   1.000
_cell.length_b   1.000
_cell.length_c   1.000
_cell.angle_alpha   90.00
_cell.angle_beta   90.00
_cell.angle_gamma   90.00
#
_symmetry.space_group_name_H-M   'P 1'
#
loop_
_entity.id
_entity.type
_entity.pdbx_description
1 polymer ?
#
loop_
_entity_poly.entity_id
_entity_poly.type
_entity_poly.pdbx_seq_one_letter_code
_entity_poly.pdbx_strand_id
1 'polypeptide(L)'
;MENLKIEEDIFSLNNQAAQKNRDTFQQHGVFVINIMGSPGAGKTTLLEHILPQLKQSHRIAVIEGDLATENDACRIRQTGVPAVQINTGGGCHLDAT
;
A
#
# COMPACT_ATOMS: atom_id res chain seq x y z
N MET A 1 21.16 -33.89 -3.36
CA MET A 1 20.88 -32.54 -2.83
C MET A 1 19.39 -32.34 -2.96
N GLU A 2 18.71 -32.37 -1.83
CA GLU A 2 17.25 -32.22 -1.73
C GLU A 2 16.93 -30.76 -2.00
N ASN A 3 16.21 -30.46 -3.09
CA ASN A 3 15.70 -29.12 -3.34
C ASN A 3 14.65 -28.81 -2.27
N LEU A 4 14.99 -27.91 -1.36
CA LEU A 4 14.14 -27.46 -0.25
C LEU A 4 12.76 -27.04 -0.78
N LYS A 5 11.74 -27.77 -0.36
CA LYS A 5 10.32 -27.52 -0.58
C LYS A 5 9.81 -26.40 0.34
N ILE A 6 10.56 -25.30 0.46
CA ILE A 6 10.30 -24.21 1.42
C ILE A 6 9.76 -22.95 0.73
N GLU A 7 10.04 -22.73 -0.56
CA GLU A 7 9.61 -21.51 -1.26
C GLU A 7 8.10 -21.43 -1.51
N GLU A 8 7.41 -22.54 -1.75
CA GLU A 8 5.96 -22.54 -2.05
C GLU A 8 5.10 -22.11 -0.86
N ASP A 9 5.52 -22.39 0.38
CA ASP A 9 4.69 -22.18 1.57
C ASP A 9 4.68 -20.69 2.00
N ILE A 10 5.82 -20.00 1.91
CA ILE A 10 5.98 -18.61 2.38
C ILE A 10 5.06 -17.65 1.60
N PHE A 11 4.92 -17.82 0.28
CA PHE A 11 4.09 -16.95 -0.54
C PHE A 11 2.61 -17.36 -0.56
N SER A 12 2.30 -18.62 -0.26
CA SER A 12 0.93 -19.15 -0.35
C SER A 12 -0.01 -18.42 0.60
N LEU A 13 0.39 -18.22 1.86
CA LEU A 13 -0.41 -17.51 2.86
C LEU A 13 -0.65 -16.05 2.47
N ASN A 14 0.40 -15.35 2.04
CA ASN A 14 0.28 -13.97 1.57
C ASN A 14 -0.64 -13.86 0.33
N ASN A 15 -0.54 -14.79 -0.62
CA ASN A 15 -1.40 -14.80 -1.80
C ASN A 15 -2.87 -15.05 -1.46
N GLN A 16 -3.15 -15.92 -0.48
CA GLN A 16 -4.50 -16.15 0.02
C GLN A 16 -5.05 -14.89 0.71
N ALA A 17 -4.24 -14.23 1.55
CA ALA A 17 -4.63 -12.97 2.20
C ALA A 17 -4.85 -11.85 1.16
N ALA A 18 -3.97 -11.73 0.17
CA ALA A 18 -4.10 -10.78 -0.92
C ALA A 18 -5.36 -11.02 -1.75
N GLN A 19 -5.76 -12.28 -1.95
CA GLN A 19 -7.02 -12.60 -2.62
C GLN A 19 -8.23 -12.14 -1.80
N LYS A 20 -8.24 -12.39 -0.49
CA LYS A 20 -9.30 -11.89 0.40
C LYS A 20 -9.42 -10.36 0.38
N ASN A 21 -8.28 -9.66 0.34
CA ASN A 21 -8.26 -8.20 0.22
C ASN A 21 -8.88 -7.76 -1.12
N ARG A 22 -8.48 -8.38 -2.24
CA ARG A 22 -9.07 -8.11 -3.56
C ARG A 22 -10.58 -8.34 -3.59
N ASP A 23 -11.04 -9.47 -3.05
CA ASP A 23 -12.47 -9.80 -2.97
C ASP A 23 -13.22 -8.76 -2.14
N THR A 24 -12.65 -8.34 -1.01
CA THR A 24 -13.22 -7.30 -0.15
C THR A 24 -13.32 -5.97 -0.87
N PHE A 25 -12.26 -5.52 -1.56
CA PHE A 25 -12.29 -4.28 -2.34
C PHE A 25 -13.31 -4.35 -3.47
N GLN A 26 -13.38 -5.47 -4.18
CA GLN A 26 -14.33 -5.69 -5.27
C GLN A 26 -15.79 -5.66 -4.76
N GLN A 27 -16.08 -6.32 -3.64
CA GLN A 27 -17.39 -6.31 -3.01
C GLN A 27 -17.86 -4.89 -2.63
N HIS A 28 -16.92 -4.01 -2.27
CA HIS A 28 -17.20 -2.61 -1.93
C HIS A 28 -17.08 -1.65 -3.13
N GLY A 29 -16.79 -2.16 -4.34
CA GLY A 29 -16.61 -1.33 -5.54
C GLY A 29 -15.41 -0.39 -5.47
N VAL A 30 -14.36 -0.76 -4.72
CA VAL A 30 -13.16 0.06 -4.52
C VAL A 30 -12.10 -0.36 -5.52
N PHE A 31 -11.65 0.59 -6.35
CA PHE A 31 -10.48 0.40 -7.20
C PHE A 31 -9.21 0.72 -6.41
N VAL A 32 -8.26 -0.22 -6.37
CA VAL A 32 -7.03 -0.10 -5.57
C VAL A 32 -5.81 -0.14 -6.47
N ILE A 33 -4.86 0.75 -6.21
CA ILE A 33 -3.58 0.82 -6.92
C ILE A 33 -2.46 0.61 -5.90
N ASN A 34 -1.58 -0.35 -6.16
CA ASN A 34 -0.34 -0.51 -5.41
C ASN A 34 0.81 0.25 -6.10
N ILE A 35 1.41 1.22 -5.41
CA ILE A 35 2.53 2.01 -5.92
C ILE A 35 3.81 1.56 -5.21
N MET A 36 4.65 0.84 -5.92
CA MET A 36 5.95 0.38 -5.43
C MET A 36 7.09 1.17 -6.07
N GLY A 37 8.19 1.32 -5.35
CA GLY A 37 9.39 1.97 -5.86
C GLY A 37 10.43 2.16 -4.77
N SER A 38 11.70 2.26 -5.19
CA SER A 38 12.84 2.45 -4.30
C SER A 38 12.67 3.64 -3.35
N PRO A 39 13.38 3.66 -2.20
CA PRO A 39 13.48 4.85 -1.37
C PRO A 39 13.92 6.06 -2.22
N GLY A 40 13.23 7.19 -2.06
CA GLY A 40 13.53 8.40 -2.84
C GLY A 40 13.04 8.41 -4.30
N ALA A 41 12.33 7.39 -4.78
CA ALA A 41 11.80 7.35 -6.16
C ALA A 41 10.69 8.38 -6.46
N GLY A 42 10.32 9.23 -5.49
CA GLY A 42 9.35 10.31 -5.68
C GLY A 42 7.88 9.90 -5.55
N LYS A 43 7.56 8.74 -4.94
CA LYS A 43 6.18 8.27 -4.73
C LYS A 43 5.29 9.31 -4.03
N THR A 44 5.73 9.80 -2.87
CA THR A 44 4.99 10.80 -2.10
C THR A 44 4.81 12.09 -2.89
N THR A 45 5.87 12.56 -3.56
CA THR A 45 5.82 13.77 -4.39
C THR A 45 4.83 13.62 -5.55
N LEU A 46 4.78 12.46 -6.20
CA LEU A 46 3.80 12.18 -7.24
C LEU A 46 2.38 12.27 -6.68
N LEU A 47 2.12 11.61 -5.54
CA LEU A 47 0.82 11.62 -4.88
C LEU A 47 0.38 13.04 -4.47
N GLU A 48 1.29 13.84 -3.90
CA GLU A 48 1.02 15.23 -3.54
C GLU A 48 0.51 16.08 -4.71
N HIS A 49 0.97 15.81 -5.93
CA HIS A 49 0.58 16.57 -7.11
C HIS A 49 -0.72 16.05 -7.76
N ILE A 50 -0.96 14.74 -7.76
CA ILE A 50 -2.13 14.16 -8.46
C ILE A 50 -3.38 14.13 -7.58
N LEU A 51 -3.24 13.92 -6.27
CA LEU A 51 -4.38 13.75 -5.35
C LEU A 51 -5.30 14.97 -5.27
N PRO A 52 -4.81 16.23 -5.24
CA PRO A 52 -5.67 17.42 -5.20
C PRO A 52 -6.62 17.53 -6.40
N GLN A 53 -6.21 17.03 -7.57
CA GLN A 53 -7.04 17.01 -8.78
C GLN A 53 -7.98 15.81 -8.77
N LEU A 54 -7.46 14.63 -8.46
CA LEU A 54 -8.25 13.40 -8.46
C LEU A 54 -9.39 13.41 -7.44
N LYS A 55 -9.18 14.02 -6.26
CA LYS A 55 -10.21 14.11 -5.21
C LYS A 55 -11.44 14.94 -5.62
N GLN A 56 -11.35 15.75 -6.68
CA GLN A 56 -12.47 16.57 -7.16
C GLN A 56 -13.54 15.71 -7.84
N SER A 57 -13.16 14.56 -8.38
CA SER A 57 -14.04 13.65 -9.12
C SER A 57 -14.19 12.28 -8.48
N HIS A 58 -13.32 11.91 -7.52
CA HIS A 58 -13.27 10.58 -6.93
C HIS A 58 -13.12 10.65 -5.41
N ARG A 59 -13.75 9.69 -4.71
CA ARG A 59 -13.49 9.45 -3.29
C ARG A 59 -12.21 8.63 -3.17
N ILE A 60 -11.16 9.21 -2.59
CA ILE A 60 -9.83 8.61 -2.53
C ILE A 60 -9.35 8.58 -1.07
N ALA A 61 -8.59 7.54 -0.75
CA ALA A 61 -7.81 7.42 0.47
C ALA A 61 -6.45 6.79 0.13
N VAL A 62 -5.45 7.03 0.98
CA VAL A 62 -4.10 6.48 0.80
C VAL A 62 -3.73 5.63 2.00
N ILE A 63 -3.08 4.50 1.74
CA ILE A 63 -2.46 3.65 2.74
C ILE A 63 -0.95 3.75 2.54
N GLU A 64 -0.24 4.29 3.52
CA GLU A 64 1.21 4.43 3.50
C GLU A 64 1.86 3.29 4.29
N GLY A 65 2.82 2.60 3.69
CA GLY A 65 3.64 1.60 4.36
C GLY A 65 5.06 2.11 4.53
N ASP A 66 5.42 2.54 5.74
CA ASP A 66 6.76 3.02 6.05
C ASP A 66 7.28 2.40 7.36
N LEU A 67 8.60 2.36 7.51
CA LEU A 67 9.28 1.62 8.56
C LEU A 67 9.06 2.21 9.96
N ALA A 68 8.90 3.54 10.06
CA ALA A 68 8.86 4.18 11.37
C ALA A 68 8.23 5.58 11.43
N THR A 69 7.99 6.28 10.32
CA THR A 69 7.59 7.70 10.39
C THR A 69 6.23 7.96 9.77
N GLU A 70 5.41 8.79 10.41
CA GLU A 70 4.14 9.29 9.84
C GLU A 70 4.36 10.40 8.80
N ASN A 71 5.60 10.64 8.36
CA ASN A 71 5.95 11.80 7.55
C ASN A 71 5.22 11.80 6.21
N ASP A 72 5.21 10.67 5.51
CA ASP A 72 4.51 10.55 4.23
C ASP A 72 2.99 10.62 4.42
N ALA A 73 2.42 9.93 5.41
CA ALA A 73 0.99 10.03 5.71
C ALA A 73 0.56 11.47 6.06
N CYS A 74 1.37 12.21 6.82
CA CYS A 74 1.10 13.62 7.15
C CYS A 74 1.11 14.51 5.90
N ARG A 75 2.13 14.35 5.04
CA ARG A 75 2.24 15.05 3.75
C ARG A 75 1.02 14.79 2.86
N ILE A 76 0.58 13.54 2.77
CA ILE A 76 -0.63 13.21 2.00
C ILE A 76 -1.87 13.86 2.62
N ARG A 77 -2.03 13.86 3.95
CA ARG A 77 -3.18 14.52 4.60
C ARG A 77 -3.24 16.03 4.31
N GLN A 78 -2.11 16.70 4.11
CA GLN A 78 -2.06 18.11 3.73
C GLN A 78 -2.68 18.38 2.35
N THR A 79 -2.75 17.37 1.47
CA THR A 79 -3.48 17.46 0.18
C THR A 79 -5.00 17.48 0.38
N GLY A 80 -5.49 17.19 1.60
CA GLY A 80 -6.91 17.05 1.94
C GLY A 80 -7.48 15.66 1.60
N VAL A 81 -6.64 14.68 1.29
CA VAL A 81 -7.02 13.27 1.13
C VAL A 81 -6.73 12.51 2.43
N PRO A 82 -7.64 11.66 2.93
CA PRO A 82 -7.37 10.84 4.11
C PRO A 82 -6.23 9.85 3.83
N ALA A 83 -5.27 9.79 4.76
CA ALA A 83 -4.17 8.83 4.71
C ALA A 83 -4.03 8.06 6.04
N VAL A 84 -3.80 6.76 5.95
CA VAL A 84 -3.53 5.86 7.07
C VAL A 84 -2.10 5.34 6.97
N GLN A 85 -1.37 5.39 8.07
CA GLN A 85 -0.03 4.82 8.18
C GLN A 85 -0.12 3.37 8.64
N ILE A 86 0.59 2.48 7.96
CA ILE A 86 0.89 1.12 8.40
C ILE A 86 2.39 1.07 8.72
N ASN A 87 2.72 0.83 9.99
CA ASN A 87 4.10 0.65 10.42
C ASN A 87 4.51 -0.80 10.12
N THR A 88 5.49 -0.99 9.25
CA THR A 88 5.94 -2.34 8.87
C THR A 88 6.83 -3.01 9.92
N GLY A 89 7.14 -2.33 11.03
CA GLY A 89 7.86 -2.91 12.17
C GLY A 89 9.28 -3.41 11.83
N GLY A 90 9.90 -2.87 10.77
CA GLY A 90 11.20 -3.33 10.25
C GLY A 90 11.12 -4.17 8.97
N GLY A 91 9.91 -4.49 8.49
CA GLY A 91 9.71 -5.12 7.18
C GLY A 91 10.01 -4.16 6.03
N CYS A 92 10.73 -4.63 5.01
CA CYS A 92 11.09 -3.83 3.83
C CYS A 92 9.96 -3.70 2.78
N HIS A 93 8.81 -4.34 3.03
CA HIS A 93 7.63 -4.33 2.16
C HIS A 93 6.34 -4.47 2.99
N LEU A 94 5.21 -4.09 2.40
CA LEU A 94 3.89 -4.44 2.90
C LEU A 94 3.53 -5.84 2.39
N ASP A 95 3.04 -6.68 3.27
CA ASP A 95 2.37 -7.92 2.93
C ASP A 95 0.84 -7.76 3.10
N ALA A 96 0.09 -8.76 2.63
CA ALA A 96 -1.36 -8.73 2.67
C ALA A 96 -1.94 -9.30 3.98
N THR A 97 -1.09 -9.72 4.92
CA THR A 97 -1.49 -10.44 6.14
C THR A 97 -1.80 -9.52 7.31
#